data_AF-A0A3S3ZQW1-F1
#
_entry.id   AF-A0A3S3ZQW1-F1
#
_cell.length_a   1.000
_cell.length_b   1.000
_cell.length_c   1.000
_cell.angle_alpha   90.00
_cell.angle_beta   90.00
_cell.angle_gamma   90.00
#
_symmetry.space_group_name_H-M   'P 1'
#
loop_
_entity.id
_entity.type
_entity.pdbx_description
1 polymer ?
#
loop_
_entity_poly.entity_id
_entity_poly.type
_entity_poly.pdbx_seq_one_letter_code
_entity_poly.pdbx_strand_id
1 'polypeptide(L)'
;MNTNLIGEILRAKLAEQPLVKRYANTVTTALAAVVAVLWTVLSVGIDVPSGAAQGVMVLISLGAVVGVKFTPNGVTDKQIDELEKYARDREG
;
A
#
# COMPACT_ATOMS: atom_id res chain seq x y z
N MET A 1 30.38 -3.29 1.56
CA MET A 1 29.53 -2.31 0.84
C MET A 1 29.29 -1.15 1.79
N ASN A 2 29.56 0.09 1.40
CA ASN A 2 29.55 1.23 2.32
C ASN A 2 28.09 1.63 2.61
N THR A 3 27.59 1.34 3.81
CA THR A 3 26.16 1.52 4.17
C THR A 3 25.72 2.98 4.09
N ASN A 4 26.66 3.91 4.32
CA ASN A 4 26.48 5.34 4.12
C ASN A 4 26.09 5.68 2.68
N LEU A 5 26.73 5.03 1.69
CA LEU A 5 26.43 5.24 0.27
C LEU A 5 25.01 4.76 -0.09
N ILE A 6 24.53 3.68 0.54
CA ILE A 6 23.17 3.18 0.31
C ILE A 6 22.13 4.14 0.89
N GLY A 7 22.36 4.66 2.10
CA GLY A 7 21.50 5.65 2.73
C GLY A 7 21.34 6.91 1.87
N GLU A 8 22.45 7.44 1.35
CA GLU A 8 22.44 8.61 0.46
C GLU A 8 21.64 8.37 -0.83
N ILE A 9 21.83 7.23 -1.48
CA ILE A 9 21.08 6.87 -2.71
C ILE A 9 19.59 6.74 -2.41
N LEU A 10 19.20 6.14 -1.28
CA LEU A 10 17.80 6.01 -0.90
C LEU A 10 17.18 7.37 -0.57
N ARG A 11 17.91 8.27 0.10
CA ARG A 11 17.46 9.64 0.38
C ARG A 11 17.26 10.44 -0.92
N ALA A 12 18.17 10.30 -1.89
CA ALA A 12 18.00 10.92 -3.20
C ALA A 12 16.75 10.38 -3.93
N LYS A 13 16.57 9.05 -3.99
CA LYS A 13 15.36 8.44 -4.58
C LYS A 13 14.07 8.85 -3.89
N LEU A 14 14.10 8.96 -2.56
CA LEU A 14 12.97 9.41 -1.75
C LEU A 14 12.58 10.87 -2.08
N ALA A 15 13.56 11.74 -2.35
CA ALA A 15 13.34 13.13 -2.73
C ALA A 15 12.84 13.29 -4.17
N GLU A 16 13.33 12.49 -5.11
CA GLU A 16 12.95 12.56 -6.53
C GLU A 16 11.60 11.89 -6.84
N GLN A 17 11.19 10.89 -6.07
CA GLN A 17 10.00 10.13 -6.40
C GLN A 17 8.71 10.94 -6.15
N PRO A 18 7.69 10.79 -7.03
CA PRO A 18 6.38 11.39 -6.80
C PRO A 18 5.74 10.95 -5.47
N LEU A 19 5.01 11.84 -4.80
CA LEU A 19 4.31 11.52 -3.53
C LEU A 19 3.38 10.31 -3.64
N VAL A 20 2.73 10.13 -4.78
CA VAL A 20 1.86 8.95 -5.03
C VAL A 20 2.62 7.63 -4.94
N LYS A 21 3.93 7.61 -5.25
CA LYS A 21 4.75 6.40 -5.10
C LYS A 21 5.05 6.09 -3.64
N ARG A 22 5.14 7.09 -2.74
CA ARG A 22 5.31 6.85 -1.29
C ARG A 22 4.09 6.15 -0.68
N TYR A 23 2.90 6.45 -1.20
CA TYR A 23 1.62 5.99 -0.64
C TYR A 23 0.81 5.13 -1.62
N ALA A 24 1.48 4.46 -2.57
CA ALA A 24 0.82 3.71 -3.63
C ALA A 24 -0.17 2.66 -3.08
N ASN A 25 0.25 1.90 -2.06
CA ASN A 25 -0.60 0.90 -1.43
C ASN A 25 -1.83 1.52 -0.73
N THR A 26 -1.67 2.72 -0.19
CA THR A 26 -2.69 3.45 0.55
C THR A 26 -3.74 3.95 -0.44
N VAL A 27 -3.31 4.47 -1.58
CA VAL A 27 -4.20 4.85 -2.69
C VAL A 27 -4.98 3.64 -3.19
N THR A 28 -4.32 2.50 -3.43
CA THR A 28 -4.99 1.25 -3.84
C THR A 28 -6.00 0.78 -2.79
N THR A 29 -5.65 0.87 -1.51
CA THR A 29 -6.55 0.50 -0.40
C THR A 29 -7.75 1.43 -0.32
N ALA A 30 -7.55 2.74 -0.49
CA ALA A 30 -8.62 3.72 -0.53
C ALA A 30 -9.57 3.47 -1.70
N LEU A 31 -9.05 3.15 -2.88
CA LEU A 31 -9.87 2.78 -4.04
C LEU A 31 -10.69 1.51 -3.78
N ALA A 32 -10.09 0.47 -3.20
CA ALA A 32 -10.82 -0.73 -2.83
C ALA A 32 -11.94 -0.44 -1.81
N ALA A 33 -11.68 0.43 -0.84
CA ALA A 33 -12.69 0.88 0.12
C ALA A 33 -13.85 1.64 -0.57
N VAL A 34 -13.55 2.53 -1.52
CA VAL A 34 -14.57 3.22 -2.32
C VAL A 34 -15.43 2.22 -3.09
N VAL A 35 -14.81 1.22 -3.74
CA VAL A 35 -15.55 0.16 -4.45
C VAL A 35 -16.46 -0.62 -3.49
N ALA A 36 -15.97 -0.98 -2.29
CA ALA A 36 -16.77 -1.68 -1.28
C ALA A 36 -17.96 -0.84 -0.80
N VAL A 37 -17.76 0.46 -0.57
CA VAL A 37 -18.82 1.38 -0.16
C VAL A 37 -19.86 1.51 -1.26
N LEU A 38 -19.44 1.70 -2.52
CA LEU A 38 -20.36 1.78 -3.66
C LEU A 38 -21.17 0.49 -3.80
N TRP A 39 -20.54 -0.68 -3.68
CA TRP A 39 -21.24 -1.95 -3.69
C TRP A 39 -22.30 -2.03 -2.58
N THR A 40 -21.91 -1.65 -1.36
CA THR A 40 -22.81 -1.65 -0.20
C THR A 40 -24.03 -0.77 -0.46
N VAL A 41 -23.83 0.48 -0.90
CA VAL A 41 -24.92 1.43 -1.19
C VAL A 41 -25.85 0.90 -2.28
N LEU A 42 -25.29 0.34 -3.36
CA LEU A 42 -26.09 -0.23 -4.45
C LEU A 42 -26.88 -1.47 -4.01
N SER A 43 -26.28 -2.32 -3.17
CA SER A 43 -26.91 -3.55 -2.66
C SER A 43 -28.06 -3.30 -1.70
N VAL A 44 -28.15 -2.10 -1.10
CA VAL A 44 -29.29 -1.70 -0.27
C VAL A 44 -30.47 -1.24 -1.13
N GLY A 45 -30.20 -0.63 -2.29
CA GLY A 45 -31.23 -0.11 -3.19
C GLY A 45 -31.81 -1.14 -4.17
N ILE A 46 -31.19 -2.33 -4.24
CA ILE A 46 -31.57 -3.40 -5.16
C ILE A 46 -31.78 -4.67 -4.32
N ASP A 47 -32.84 -5.43 -4.60
CA ASP A 47 -33.10 -6.69 -3.91
C ASP A 47 -32.13 -7.79 -4.42
N VAL A 48 -30.91 -7.77 -3.87
CA VAL A 48 -29.83 -8.69 -4.23
C VAL A 48 -29.89 -9.91 -3.31
N PRO A 49 -29.91 -11.15 -3.85
CA PRO A 49 -29.83 -12.35 -3.03
C PRO A 49 -28.62 -12.33 -2.08
N SER A 50 -28.83 -12.66 -0.81
CA SER A 50 -27.82 -12.52 0.24
C SER A 50 -26.48 -13.21 -0.08
N GLY A 51 -26.53 -14.40 -0.68
CA GLY A 51 -25.33 -15.12 -1.13
C GLY A 51 -24.54 -14.37 -2.21
N ALA A 52 -25.22 -13.71 -3.15
CA ALA A 52 -24.56 -12.90 -4.17
C ALA A 52 -23.98 -11.62 -3.57
N ALA A 53 -24.71 -10.97 -2.64
CA ALA A 53 -24.26 -9.79 -1.93
C ALA A 53 -22.93 -10.03 -1.18
N GLN A 54 -22.88 -11.14 -0.44
CA GLN A 54 -21.70 -11.58 0.30
C GLN A 54 -20.56 -12.02 -0.62
N GLY A 55 -20.88 -12.78 -1.68
CA GLY A 55 -19.90 -13.25 -2.66
C GLY A 55 -19.11 -12.11 -3.30
N VAL A 56 -19.80 -11.03 -3.69
CA VAL A 56 -19.14 -9.84 -4.24
C VAL A 56 -18.24 -9.15 -3.21
N MET A 57 -18.66 -9.04 -1.94
CA MET A 57 -17.81 -8.49 -0.88
C MET A 57 -16.54 -9.31 -0.64
N VAL A 58 -16.62 -10.63 -0.73
CA VAL A 58 -15.45 -11.52 -0.66
C VAL A 58 -14.51 -11.24 -1.83
N LEU A 59 -15.04 -11.12 -3.05
CA LEU A 59 -14.25 -10.80 -4.24
C LEU A 59 -13.57 -9.43 -4.14
N ILE A 60 -14.28 -8.41 -3.66
CA ILE A 60 -13.71 -7.07 -3.43
C ILE A 60 -12.57 -7.15 -2.43
N SER A 61 -12.74 -7.90 -1.34
CA SER A 61 -11.72 -8.06 -0.30
C SER A 61 -10.47 -8.77 -0.83
N LEU A 62 -10.63 -9.86 -1.59
CA LEU A 62 -9.52 -10.55 -2.23
C LEU A 62 -8.82 -9.65 -3.27
N GLY A 63 -9.61 -8.93 -4.06
CA GLY A 63 -9.11 -7.94 -5.02
C GLY A 63 -8.29 -6.84 -4.34
N ALA A 64 -8.69 -6.38 -3.16
CA ALA A 64 -7.96 -5.40 -2.38
C ALA A 64 -6.57 -5.93 -1.95
N VAL A 65 -6.53 -7.17 -1.42
CA VAL A 65 -5.27 -7.83 -1.02
C VAL A 65 -4.33 -7.99 -2.21
N VAL A 66 -4.87 -8.47 -3.34
CA VAL A 66 -4.12 -8.61 -4.60
C VAL A 66 -3.61 -7.26 -5.08
N GLY A 67 -4.47 -6.24 -5.08
CA GLY A 67 -4.12 -4.88 -5.47
C GLY A 67 -2.95 -4.35 -4.64
N VAL A 68 -3.05 -4.40 -3.31
CA VAL A 68 -1.99 -3.96 -2.40
C VAL A 68 -0.67 -4.67 -2.68
N LYS A 69 -0.71 -5.99 -2.90
CA LYS A 69 0.48 -6.79 -3.23
C LYS A 69 1.15 -6.32 -4.53
N PHE A 70 0.36 -5.97 -5.54
CA PHE A 70 0.85 -5.52 -6.85
C PHE A 70 1.13 -4.01 -6.93
N THR A 71 0.77 -3.23 -5.90
CA THR A 71 1.10 -1.80 -5.77
C THR A 71 1.95 -1.53 -4.53
N PRO A 72 3.20 -2.03 -4.48
CA PRO A 72 4.08 -1.73 -3.35
C PRO A 72 4.40 -0.24 -3.29
N ASN A 73 4.62 0.27 -2.08
CA ASN A 73 5.15 1.61 -1.90
C ASN A 73 6.59 1.68 -2.44
N GLY A 74 6.96 2.86 -2.92
CA GLY A 74 8.34 3.23 -3.18
C GLY A 74 9.14 3.37 -1.88
N VAL A 75 10.27 4.08 -1.96
CA VAL A 75 11.13 4.29 -0.78
C VAL A 75 10.35 5.10 0.27
N THR A 76 10.47 4.77 1.55
CA THR A 76 9.82 5.51 2.64
C THR A 76 10.85 5.99 3.65
N ASP A 77 10.56 7.10 4.34
CA ASP A 77 11.43 7.65 5.38
C ASP A 77 11.76 6.60 6.44
N LYS A 78 10.74 5.83 6.89
CA LYS A 78 10.89 4.75 7.87
C LYS A 78 11.88 3.66 7.43
N GLN A 79 11.89 3.27 6.15
CA GLN A 79 12.83 2.27 5.65
C GLN A 79 14.27 2.77 5.70
N ILE A 80 14.50 4.06 5.41
CA ILE A 80 15.83 4.67 5.49
C ILE A 80 16.28 4.72 6.95
N ASP A 81 15.42 5.17 7.86
CA ASP A 81 15.74 5.25 9.28
C ASP A 81 16.06 3.88 9.89
N GLU A 82 15.31 2.84 9.52
CA GLU A 82 15.56 1.45 9.95
C GLU A 82 16.89 0.91 9.42
N LEU A 83 17.23 1.21 8.16
CA LEU A 83 18.52 0.81 7.56
C LEU A 83 19.70 1.54 8.20
N GLU A 84 19.59 2.85 8.43
CA GLU A 84 20.64 3.64 9.09
C GLU A 84 20.86 3.20 10.55
N LYS A 85 19.77 2.89 11.26
CA LYS A 85 19.85 2.31 12.61
C LYS A 85 20.55 0.95 12.58
N TYR A 86 20.15 0.07 11.67
CA TYR A 86 20.75 -1.25 11.52
C TYR A 86 22.25 -1.18 11.19
N ALA A 87 22.66 -0.22 10.35
CA ALA A 87 24.05 0.03 10.02
C ALA A 87 24.87 0.42 11.26
N ARG A 88 24.35 1.37 12.04
CA ARG A 88 24.99 1.86 13.26
C ARG A 88 25.17 0.75 14.30
N ASP A 89 24.14 -0.08 14.49
CA ASP A 89 24.16 -1.18 15.47
C ASP A 89 25.15 -2.29 15.11
N ARG A 90 25.69 -2.32 13.87
CA ARG A 90 26.68 -3.31 13.40
C ARG A 90 28.11 -2.80 13.27
N GLU A 91 28.30 -1.49 13.27
CA GLU A 91 29.63 -0.86 13.19
C GLU A 91 30.22 -0.57 14.58
N GLY A 92 29.44 -0.74 15.65
CA GLY A 92 29.90 -0.75 17.05
C GLY A 92 30.19 -2.15 17.56
#